data_AF-A0A180EYQ6-F1
#
_entry.id   AF-A0A180EYQ6-F1
#
_cell.length_a   1.000
_cell.length_b   1.000
_cell.length_c   1.000
_cell.angle_alpha   90.00
_cell.angle_beta   90.00
_cell.angle_gamma   90.00
#
_symmetry.space_group_name_H-M   'P 1'
#
loop_
_entity.id
_entity.type
_entity.pdbx_description
1 polymer ?
#
loop_
_entity_poly.entity_id
_entity_poly.type
_entity_poly.pdbx_seq_one_letter_code
_entity_poly.pdbx_strand_id
1 'polypeptide(L)' 'MFDAFPDVLKDTDIGRALNAKIFAERLSAVGAVTPDFTSNDPDNHPVRLSTFRGKYVLLDFWASWCLPCRKENVC' A
#
# COMPACT_ATOMS: atom_id res chain seq x y z
N MET A 1 6.46 10.45 17.32
CA MET A 1 7.83 10.84 16.91
C MET A 1 7.78 12.05 15.98
N PHE A 2 7.14 11.98 14.81
CA PHE A 2 6.96 13.14 13.93
C PHE A 2 6.13 14.27 14.56
N ASP A 3 5.08 13.92 15.32
CA ASP A 3 4.19 14.91 15.94
C ASP A 3 4.87 15.81 16.98
N ALA A 4 6.00 15.34 17.55
CA ALA A 4 6.77 16.04 18.57
C ALA A 4 7.71 17.11 17.99
N PHE A 5 7.82 17.24 16.67
CA PHE A 5 8.66 18.26 16.04
C PHE A 5 8.01 19.65 16.09
N PRO A 6 8.81 20.73 16.18
CA PRO A 6 8.33 22.09 15.96
C PRO A 6 7.62 22.24 14.62
N ASP A 7 6.57 23.05 14.54
CA ASP A 7 5.74 23.18 13.33
C ASP A 7 6.54 23.69 12.13
N VAL A 8 7.51 24.58 12.39
CA VAL A 8 8.46 25.07 11.37
C VAL A 8 9.19 23.92 10.67
N LEU A 9 9.54 22.85 11.39
CA LEU A 9 10.23 21.69 10.79
C LEU A 9 9.27 20.78 10.03
N LYS A 10 8.01 20.67 10.46
CA LYS A 10 6.96 19.91 9.76
C LYS A 10 6.61 20.54 8.41
N ASP A 11 6.67 21.87 8.32
CA ASP A 11 6.33 22.65 7.12
C ASP A 11 7.48 22.78 6.11
N THR A 12 8.67 22.29 6.42
CA THR A 12 9.73 22.19 5.41
C THR A 12 9.44 21.08 4.41
N ASP A 13 10.05 21.16 3.22
CA ASP A 13 9.96 20.07 2.23
C ASP A 13 10.46 18.74 2.79
N ILE A 14 11.52 18.78 3.60
CA ILE A 14 12.08 17.61 4.27
C ILE A 14 11.08 17.06 5.30
N GLY A 15 10.44 17.93 6.08
CA GLY A 15 9.40 17.56 7.04
C GLY A 15 8.22 16.85 6.38
N ARG A 16 7.71 17.39 5.28
CA ARG A 16 6.64 16.76 4.49
C ARG A 16 7.06 15.41 3.91
N ALA A 17 8.24 15.34 3.30
CA ALA A 17 8.77 14.10 2.73
C ALA A 17 8.97 13.02 3.80
N LEU A 18 9.51 13.39 4.96
CA LEU A 18 9.67 12.51 6.10
C LEU A 18 8.31 12.00 6.60
N ASN A 19 7.32 12.87 6.74
CA ASN A 19 5.98 12.48 7.17
C ASN A 19 5.36 11.47 6.20
N ALA A 20 5.45 11.73 4.89
CA ALA A 20 4.93 10.85 3.85
C ALA A 20 5.58 9.46 3.92
N LYS A 21 6.89 9.40 4.15
CA LYS A 21 7.62 8.14 4.32
C LYS A 21 7.18 7.39 5.59
N ILE A 22 7.14 8.07 6.73
CA ILE A 22 6.68 7.49 8.01
C ILE A 22 5.26 6.95 7.87
N PHE A 23 4.38 7.69 7.20
CA PHE A 23 3.01 7.26 6.95
C PHE A 23 2.95 6.01 6.06
N ALA A 24 3.71 5.97 4.96
CA ALA A 24 3.77 4.82 4.06
C ALA A 24 4.28 3.55 4.79
N GLU A 25 5.30 3.68 5.63
CA GLU A 25 5.82 2.57 6.44
C GLU A 25 4.79 2.06 7.47
N ARG A 26 3.99 2.97 8.06
CA ARG A 26 2.92 2.57 9.00
C ARG A 26 1.80 1.79 8.34
N LEU A 27 1.48 2.08 7.07
CA LEU A 27 0.40 1.39 6.35
C LEU A 27 0.74 -0.07 6.02
N SER A 28 2.02 -0.39 5.83
CA SER A 28 2.49 -1.75 5.50
C SER A 28 3.13 -2.48 6.68
N ALA A 29 3.11 -1.89 7.88
CA ALA A 29 3.66 -2.49 9.08
C ALA A 29 2.91 -3.77 9.49
N VAL A 30 3.63 -4.71 10.13
CA VAL A 30 3.02 -5.94 10.65
C VAL A 30 1.93 -5.59 11.68
N GLY A 31 0.74 -6.14 11.48
CA GLY A 31 -0.43 -5.88 12.31
C GLY A 31 -1.19 -4.59 11.96
N ALA A 32 -0.69 -3.78 11.01
CA ALA A 32 -1.45 -2.65 10.49
C ALA A 32 -2.69 -3.15 9.73
N VAL A 33 -3.81 -2.46 9.92
CA VAL A 33 -5.02 -2.72 9.15
C VAL A 33 -4.84 -2.11 7.77
N THR A 34 -4.76 -2.97 6.75
CA THR A 34 -4.71 -2.52 5.36
C THR A 34 -5.97 -1.71 5.01
N PRO A 35 -5.83 -0.57 4.29
CA PRO A 35 -6.98 0.12 3.72
C PRO A 35 -7.81 -0.82 2.84
N ASP A 36 -9.14 -0.64 2.87
CA ASP A 36 -10.01 -1.34 1.95
C ASP A 36 -9.95 -0.65 0.59
N PHE A 37 -9.84 -1.44 -0.47
CA PHE A 37 -9.89 -0.94 -1.85
C PHE A 37 -10.75 -1.85 -2.71
N THR A 38 -11.25 -1.28 -3.79
CA THR A 38 -12.02 -1.99 -4.81
C THR A 38 -11.23 -1.94 -6.10
N SER A 39 -11.04 -3.09 -6.73
CA SER A 39 -10.49 -3.20 -8.08
C SER A 39 -11.41 -4.07 -8.91
N ASN A 40 -11.46 -3.83 -10.22
CA ASN A 40 -12.17 -4.71 -11.12
C ASN A 40 -11.31 -5.95 -11.43
N ASP A 41 -11.98 -7.09 -11.58
CA ASP A 41 -11.38 -8.31 -12.14
C ASP A 41 -11.29 -8.22 -13.68
N PRO A 42 -10.73 -9.24 -14.38
CA PRO A 42 -10.64 -9.24 -15.84
C PRO A 42 -11.99 -9.18 -16.57
N ASP A 43 -13.07 -9.62 -15.94
CA ASP A 43 -14.44 -9.57 -16.46
C ASP A 43 -15.16 -8.26 -16.08
N ASN A 44 -14.42 -7.30 -15.53
CA ASN A 44 -14.85 -5.99 -15.08
C ASN A 44 -15.84 -6.00 -13.90
N HIS A 45 -15.87 -7.08 -13.11
CA HIS A 45 -16.64 -7.12 -11.86
C HIS A 45 -15.86 -6.46 -10.72
N PRO A 46 -16.51 -5.64 -9.88
CA PRO A 46 -15.86 -5.00 -8.75
C PRO A 46 -15.57 -6.03 -7.63
N VAL A 47 -14.31 -6.14 -7.26
CA VAL A 47 -13.80 -6.96 -6.16
C VAL A 47 -13.27 -6.07 -5.06
N ARG A 48 -13.78 -6.26 -3.83
CA ARG A 48 -13.36 -5.51 -2.64
C ARG A 48 -12.43 -6.35 -1.78
N LEU A 49 -11.32 -5.79 -1.30
CA LEU A 49 -10.39 -6.52 -0.42
C LEU A 49 -11.08 -7.07 0.84
N SER A 50 -12.01 -6.29 1.41
CA SER A 50 -12.76 -6.67 2.61
C SER A 50 -13.59 -7.96 2.48
N THR A 51 -13.93 -8.42 1.27
CA THR A 51 -14.68 -9.67 1.08
C THR A 51 -13.86 -10.92 1.40
N PHE A 52 -12.53 -10.81 1.36
CA PHE A 52 -11.62 -11.92 1.66
C PHE A 52 -11.25 -12.04 3.15
N ARG A 53 -11.78 -11.16 4.01
CA ARG A 53 -11.54 -11.20 5.45
C ARG A 53 -11.95 -12.55 6.06
N GLY A 54 -11.17 -13.00 7.05
CA GLY A 54 -11.39 -14.29 7.73
C GLY A 54 -10.63 -15.46 7.11
N LYS A 55 -9.90 -15.25 6.02
CA LYS A 55 -8.94 -16.20 5.44
C LYS A 55 -7.53 -15.61 5.44
N TYR A 56 -6.53 -16.45 5.27
CA TYR A 56 -5.21 -15.98 4.86
C TYR A 56 -5.30 -15.50 3.41
N VAL A 57 -4.90 -14.25 3.18
CA VAL A 57 -4.94 -13.60 1.88
C VAL A 57 -3.52 -13.16 1.54
N LEU A 58 -3.01 -13.63 0.40
CA LEU A 58 -1.78 -13.14 -0.21
C LEU A 58 -2.15 -12.09 -1.25
N LEU A 59 -1.57 -10.89 -1.13
CA LEU A 59 -1.71 -9.82 -2.12
C LEU A 59 -0.45 -9.79 -2.98
N ASP A 60 -0.63 -9.93 -4.29
CA ASP A 60 0.43 -9.80 -5.29
C ASP A 60 0.19 -8.56 -6.14
N PHE A 61 1.07 -7.56 -5.99
CA PHE A 61 1.00 -6.30 -6.72
C PHE A 61 1.87 -6.39 -7.98
N TRP A 62 1.29 -6.89 -9.07
CA TRP A 62 1.96 -7.04 -10.36
C TRP A 62 1.23 -6.28 -11.47
N ALA A 63 1.87 -6.22 -12.64
CA ALA A 63 1.24 -5.68 -13.85
C ALA A 63 1.79 -6.34 -15.12
N SER A 64 0.99 -6.35 -16.19
CA SER A 64 1.35 -6.96 -17.49
C SER A 64 2.56 -6.31 -18.16
N TRP A 65 2.88 -5.07 -17.81
CA TRP A 65 4.04 -4.33 -18.30
C TRP A 65 5.25 -4.41 -17.35
N CYS A 66 5.09 -5.00 -16.17
CA CYS A 66 6.19 -5.18 -15.22
C CYS A 66 7.09 -6.34 -15.69
N LEU A 67 8.23 -6.01 -16.31
CA LEU A 67 9.21 -6.99 -16.79
C LEU A 67 9.67 -7.99 -15.72
N PRO A 68 10.08 -7.60 -14.50
CA PRO A 68 10.43 -8.57 -13.46
C PRO A 68 9.23 -9.42 -13.02
N CYS A 69 8.06 -8.81 -12.80
CA CYS A 69 6.84 -9.54 -12.42
C CYS A 69 6.43 -10.57 -13.47
N ARG A 70 6.62 -10.26 -14.76
CA ARG A 70 6.38 -11.20 -15.85
C ARG A 70 7.29 -12.42 -15.78
N LYS A 71 8.55 -12.27 -15.35
CA LYS A 71 9.48 -13.39 -15.18
C LYS A 71 9.07 -14.31 -14.02
N GLU A 72 8.48 -13.75 -12.98
CA GLU A 72 7.97 -14.49 -11.81
C GLU A 72 6.70 -15.29 -12.15
N ASN A 73 5.91 -14.82 -13.11
CA ASN A 73 4.65 -15.43 -13.56
C ASN A 73 4.77 -16.28 -14.83
N VAL A 74 5.99 -16.67 -15.25
CA VAL A 74 6.18 -17.54 -16.42
C VAL A 74 5.91 -18.98 -16.03
N CYS A 75 4.82 -19.54 -16.55
CA CYS A 75 4.71 -20.98 -16.81
C CYS A 75 5.31 -21.31 -18.18
#